data_AF-A0A9W9YLC7-F1
#
_entry.id   AF-A0A9W9YLC7-F1
#
_cell.length_a   1.000
_cell.length_b   1.000
_cell.length_c   1.000
_cell.angle_alpha   90.00
_cell.angle_beta   90.00
_cell.angle_gamma   90.00
#
_symmetry.space_group_name_H-M   'P 1'
#
loop_
_entity.id
_entity.type
_entity.pdbx_description
1 polymer ?
#
loop_
_entity_poly.entity_id
_entity_poly.type
_entity_poly.pdbx_seq_one_letter_code
_entity_poly.pdbx_strand_id
1 'polypeptide(L)'
;MVMNSTSGWCGYSRLQARLQGLHHKATFSRADLWKVKLSTYDTIVIFGVSEMMPKLQDKFHLEMKDNSQVLACRFPLPNWKPTEVIEEGIDSVWLYQKPKL
;
A
#
# COMPACT_ATOMS: atom_id res chain seq x y z
N MET A 1 -1.85 4.46 -6.36
CA MET A 1 -0.91 5.56 -6.66
C MET A 1 -1.65 6.88 -6.50
N VAL A 2 -1.39 7.63 -5.43
CA VAL A 2 -2.00 8.94 -5.17
C VAL A 2 -0.93 10.00 -5.41
N MET A 3 -1.13 10.86 -6.41
CA MET A 3 -0.23 11.98 -6.72
C MET A 3 -0.96 13.29 -6.43
N ASN A 4 -0.27 14.21 -5.76
CA ASN A 4 -0.76 15.54 -5.43
C ASN A 4 -0.24 16.56 -6.45
N SER A 5 -1.18 17.36 -6.97
CA SER A 5 -1.00 18.67 -7.59
C SER A 5 -0.33 18.73 -8.97
N THR A 6 -1.15 18.57 -10.01
CA THR A 6 -1.26 19.44 -11.20
C THR A 6 -2.38 18.88 -12.08
N SER A 7 -3.36 19.70 -12.43
CA SER A 7 -4.71 19.32 -12.88
C SER A 7 -4.83 18.61 -14.24
N GLY A 8 -3.74 18.09 -14.82
CA GLY A 8 -3.73 17.39 -16.12
C GLY A 8 -3.48 15.88 -16.07
N TRP A 9 -2.78 15.38 -15.04
CA TRP A 9 -2.19 14.03 -15.07
C TRP A 9 -3.20 12.90 -14.78
N CYS A 10 -4.24 13.17 -13.99
CA CYS A 10 -5.27 12.16 -13.70
C CYS A 10 -6.17 11.84 -14.91
N GLY A 11 -6.26 12.74 -15.90
CA GLY A 11 -6.96 12.48 -17.16
C GLY A 11 -6.15 11.55 -18.06
N TYR A 12 -4.86 11.84 -18.18
CA TYR A 12 -3.91 11.04 -18.96
C TYR A 12 -3.81 9.59 -18.45
N SER A 13 -3.70 9.38 -17.13
CA SER A 13 -3.67 8.02 -16.57
C SER A 13 -4.95 7.24 -16.82
N ARG A 14 -6.13 7.89 -16.78
CA ARG A 14 -7.42 7.23 -17.09
C ARG A 14 -7.55 6.90 -18.57
N LEU A 15 -7.07 7.77 -19.45
CA LEU A 15 -7.07 7.53 -20.89
C LEU A 15 -6.12 6.39 -21.27
N GLN A 16 -4.90 6.38 -20.71
CA GLN A 16 -3.92 5.30 -20.90
C GLN A 16 -4.42 3.96 -20.34
N ALA A 17 -5.01 3.92 -19.15
CA ALA A 17 -5.58 2.69 -18.57
C ALA A 17 -6.76 2.14 -19.40
N ARG A 18 -7.53 3.03 -20.06
CA ARG A 18 -8.60 2.66 -20.99
C ARG A 18 -8.04 2.18 -22.33
N LEU A 19 -7.00 2.83 -22.85
CA LEU A 19 -6.29 2.44 -24.08
C LEU A 19 -5.59 1.08 -23.94
N GLN A 20 -5.07 0.75 -22.75
CA GLN A 20 -4.44 -0.55 -22.48
C GLN A 20 -5.44 -1.66 -22.06
N GLY A 21 -6.74 -1.38 -22.00
CA GLY A 21 -7.77 -2.38 -21.66
C GLY A 21 -7.75 -2.87 -20.20
N LEU A 22 -6.84 -2.36 -19.37
CA LEU A 22 -6.60 -2.77 -17.98
C LEU A 22 -7.54 -2.08 -16.97
N HIS A 23 -8.47 -1.25 -17.44
CA HIS A 23 -9.43 -0.53 -16.61
C HIS A 23 -10.25 -1.43 -15.66
N HIS A 24 -10.43 -2.71 -16.03
CA HIS A 24 -11.17 -3.69 -15.23
C HIS A 24 -10.31 -4.38 -14.14
N LYS A 25 -8.98 -4.23 -14.18
CA LYS A 25 -8.04 -4.87 -13.24
C LYS A 25 -7.41 -3.90 -12.25
N ALA A 26 -7.38 -2.60 -12.56
CA ALA A 26 -6.76 -1.58 -11.74
C ALA A 26 -7.74 -0.44 -11.42
N THR A 27 -8.12 -0.32 -10.14
CA THR A 27 -8.94 0.79 -9.66
C THR A 27 -8.03 1.84 -9.01
N PHE A 28 -8.15 3.08 -9.47
CA PHE A 28 -7.44 4.22 -8.89
C PHE A 28 -8.42 5.05 -8.07
N SER A 29 -8.17 5.17 -6.77
CA SER A 29 -8.94 6.01 -5.87
C SER A 29 -8.03 7.01 -5.17
N ARG A 30 -8.50 8.25 -5.07
CA ARG A 30 -7.89 9.29 -4.23
C ARG A 30 -8.71 9.33 -2.94
N ALA A 31 -8.20 8.69 -1.90
CA ALA A 31 -8.82 8.65 -0.60
C ALA A 31 -7.76 8.76 0.51
N ASP A 32 -8.17 9.23 1.68
CA ASP A 32 -7.32 9.22 2.86
C ASP A 32 -7.11 7.78 3.32
N LEU A 33 -5.85 7.34 3.39
CA LEU A 33 -5.50 5.97 3.82
C LEU A 33 -6.16 5.60 5.16
N TRP A 34 -6.27 6.54 6.08
CA TRP A 34 -6.90 6.36 7.40
C TRP A 34 -8.41 6.09 7.35
N LYS A 35 -9.11 6.59 6.34
CA LYS A 35 -10.58 6.44 6.20
C LYS A 35 -10.97 5.22 5.36
N VAL A 36 -10.02 4.64 4.62
CA VAL A 36 -10.25 3.45 3.80
C VAL A 36 -10.26 2.21 4.68
N LYS A 37 -11.21 1.30 4.43
CA LYS A 37 -11.28 -0.01 5.07
C LYS A 37 -10.28 -0.97 4.43
N LEU A 38 -9.23 -1.31 5.18
CA LEU A 38 -8.17 -2.19 4.68
C LEU A 38 -8.59 -3.67 4.63
N SER A 39 -9.63 -4.04 5.37
CA SER A 39 -10.20 -5.39 5.36
C SER A 39 -10.69 -5.85 3.98
N THR A 40 -10.86 -4.96 3.02
CA THR A 40 -11.32 -5.34 1.67
C THR A 40 -10.20 -5.89 0.79
N TYR A 41 -8.93 -5.68 1.16
CA TYR A 41 -7.76 -6.04 0.36
C TYR A 41 -6.97 -7.20 0.96
N ASP A 42 -6.48 -8.09 0.11
CA ASP A 42 -5.64 -9.23 0.52
C ASP A 42 -4.15 -8.87 0.52
N THR A 43 -3.73 -7.95 -0.36
CA THR A 43 -2.36 -7.45 -0.46
C THR A 43 -2.36 -5.93 -0.44
N ILE A 44 -1.54 -5.33 0.43
CA ILE A 44 -1.42 -3.89 0.61
C ILE A 44 0.02 -3.50 0.33
N VAL A 45 0.26 -2.56 -0.59
CA VAL A 45 1.59 -2.01 -0.85
C VAL A 45 1.64 -0.57 -0.36
N ILE A 46 2.59 -0.26 0.52
CA ILE A 46 2.77 1.08 1.09
C ILE A 46 4.15 1.65 0.79
N PHE A 47 4.16 2.92 0.37
CA PHE A 47 5.36 3.75 0.30
C PHE A 47 5.19 4.82 1.38
N GLY A 48 5.66 4.50 2.58
CA GLY A 48 5.48 5.33 3.76
C GLY A 48 6.66 6.28 3.99
N VAL A 49 6.52 7.09 5.04
CA VAL A 49 7.63 7.76 5.72
C VAL A 49 7.68 7.25 7.16
N SER A 50 8.86 7.25 7.77
CA SER A 50 9.10 6.69 9.11
C SER A 50 8.08 7.12 10.17
N GLU A 51 7.67 8.40 10.16
CA GLU A 51 6.73 8.96 11.14
C GLU A 51 5.31 8.36 11.04
N MET A 52 4.91 7.86 9.87
CA MET A 52 3.58 7.26 9.66
C MET A 52 3.57 5.75 9.94
N MET A 53 4.72 5.08 9.89
CA MET A 53 4.83 3.62 10.01
C MET A 53 4.22 3.07 11.31
N PRO A 54 4.44 3.68 12.51
CA PRO A 54 3.83 3.19 13.74
C PRO A 54 2.30 3.22 13.71
N LYS A 55 1.72 4.35 13.25
CA LYS A 55 0.26 4.52 13.17
C LYS A 55 -0.35 3.55 12.15
N LEU A 56 0.35 3.29 11.05
CA LEU A 56 -0.11 2.34 10.04
C LEU A 56 -0.10 0.91 10.56
N GLN A 57 0.90 0.57 11.38
CA GLN A 57 0.96 -0.72 12.04
C GLN A 57 -0.29 -0.98 12.87
N ASP A 58 -0.70 -0.02 13.71
CA ASP A 58 -1.91 -0.15 14.54
C ASP A 58 -3.15 -0.33 13.67
N LYS A 59 -3.26 0.45 12.58
CA LYS A 59 -4.36 0.34 11.63
C LYS A 59 -4.39 -1.02 10.94
N PHE A 60 -3.25 -1.57 10.53
CA PHE A 60 -3.17 -2.91 9.95
C PHE A 60 -3.58 -3.98 10.97
N HIS A 61 -3.16 -3.85 12.23
CA HIS A 61 -3.52 -4.83 13.23
C HIS A 61 -5.05 -4.90 13.43
N LEU A 62 -5.70 -3.72 13.48
CA LEU A 62 -7.14 -3.57 13.71
C LEU A 62 -8.01 -3.90 12.49
N GLU A 63 -7.62 -3.48 11.28
CA GLU A 63 -8.50 -3.54 10.11
C GLU A 63 -8.14 -4.62 9.08
N MET A 64 -6.91 -5.13 9.09
CA MET A 64 -6.45 -6.05 8.04
C MET A 64 -7.00 -7.45 8.28
N LYS A 65 -7.33 -8.16 7.20
CA LYS A 65 -7.82 -9.55 7.28
C LYS A 65 -6.72 -10.51 7.75
N ASP A 66 -7.12 -11.64 8.31
CA ASP A 66 -6.17 -12.73 8.52
C ASP A 66 -5.64 -13.26 7.19
N ASN A 67 -4.38 -13.69 7.15
CA ASN A 67 -3.68 -14.13 5.94
C ASN A 67 -3.47 -13.06 4.85
N SER A 68 -3.72 -11.79 5.15
CA SER A 68 -3.35 -10.70 4.24
C SER A 68 -1.87 -10.33 4.38
N GLN A 69 -1.35 -9.66 3.35
CA GLN A 69 0.05 -9.29 3.23
C GLN A 69 0.23 -7.77 3.09
N VAL A 70 1.27 -7.23 3.70
CA VAL A 70 1.70 -5.84 3.55
C VAL A 70 3.12 -5.80 3.00
N LEU A 71 3.31 -5.07 1.91
CA LEU A 71 4.61 -4.75 1.36
C LEU A 71 4.94 -3.30 1.72
N ALA A 72 5.94 -3.11 2.57
CA ALA A 72 6.44 -1.78 2.89
C ALA A 72 7.71 -1.48 2.09
N CYS A 73 7.75 -0.33 1.45
CA CYS A 73 8.93 0.14 0.70
C CYS A 73 9.61 1.29 1.45
N ARG A 74 10.93 1.37 1.35
CA ARG A 74 11.85 2.34 2.01
C ARG A 74 11.93 2.33 3.53
N PHE A 75 10.82 2.09 4.23
CA PHE A 75 10.80 2.08 5.69
C PHE A 75 10.13 0.80 6.21
N PRO A 76 10.70 0.14 7.23
CA PRO A 76 10.07 -0.99 7.91
C PRO A 76 9.05 -0.52 8.97
N LEU A 77 8.12 -1.42 9.32
CA LEU A 77 7.24 -1.27 10.48
C LEU A 77 8.04 -1.55 11.77
N PRO A 78 7.96 -0.69 12.80
CA PRO A 78 8.86 -0.76 13.96
C PRO A 78 8.63 -1.97 14.86
N ASN A 79 7.37 -2.36 15.07
CA ASN A 79 6.99 -3.42 16.02
C ASN A 79 6.43 -4.66 15.32
N TRP A 80 6.69 -4.85 14.03
CA TRP A 80 6.26 -6.03 13.28
C TRP A 80 7.49 -6.67 12.63
N LYS A 81 7.67 -7.98 12.85
CA LYS A 81 8.71 -8.74 12.18
C LYS A 81 8.33 -9.04 10.72
N PRO A 82 9.16 -8.67 9.73
CA PRO A 82 8.91 -9.04 8.34
C PRO A 82 9.11 -10.55 8.13
N THR A 83 8.32 -11.11 7.24
CA THR A 83 8.46 -12.49 6.75
C THR A 83 9.63 -12.57 5.76
N GLU A 84 9.73 -11.60 4.85
CA GLU A 84 10.79 -11.51 3.86
C GLU A 84 11.28 -10.06 3.74
N VAL A 85 12.56 -9.90 3.41
CA VAL A 85 13.20 -8.60 3.19
C VAL A 85 13.99 -8.67 1.90
N ILE A 86 13.76 -7.72 1.01
CA ILE A 86 14.50 -7.54 -0.22
C ILE A 86 15.31 -6.25 -0.05
N GLU A 87 16.62 -6.39 0.16
CA GLU A 87 17.52 -5.26 0.40
C GLU A 87 18.12 -4.77 -0.92
N GLU A 88 17.50 -3.75 -1.52
CA GLU A 88 18.02 -3.03 -2.70
C GLU A 88 18.47 -1.60 -2.32
N GLY A 89 19.30 -1.50 -1.28
CA GLY A 89 19.83 -0.22 -0.81
C GLY A 89 18.73 0.73 -0.30
N ILE A 90 18.59 1.89 -0.94
CA ILE A 90 17.63 2.94 -0.53
C ILE A 90 16.18 2.47 -0.72
N ASP A 91 15.93 1.59 -1.68
CA ASP A 91 14.59 1.11 -2.02
C ASP A 91 14.35 -0.31 -1.49
N SER A 92 14.93 -0.62 -0.33
CA SER A 92 14.65 -1.86 0.39
C SER A 92 13.14 -2.05 0.63
N VAL A 93 12.71 -3.31 0.59
CA VAL A 93 11.31 -3.72 0.70
C VAL A 93 11.15 -4.78 1.77
N TRP A 94 10.14 -4.62 2.63
CA TRP A 94 9.80 -5.54 3.70
C TRP A 94 8.41 -6.11 3.47
N LEU A 95 8.31 -7.44 3.44
CA LEU A 95 7.05 -8.16 3.35
C LEU A 95 6.62 -8.58 4.76
N TYR A 96 5.38 -8.26 5.12
CA TYR A 96 4.73 -8.64 6.36
C TYR A 96 3.51 -9.48 6.06
N GLN A 97 3.38 -10.63 6.72
CA GLN A 97 2.18 -11.46 6.62
C GLN A 97 1.45 -11.44 7.97
N LYS A 98 0.13 -11.19 7.95
CA LYS A 98 -0.68 -11.30 9.16
C LYS A 98 -0.99 -12.79 9.40
N PRO A 99 -0.52 -13.37 10.51
CA PRO A 99 -0.79 -14.77 10.82
C PRO A 99 -2.29 -15.00 10.99
N LYS A 100 -2.74 -16.20 10.65
CA LYS A 100 -4.12 -16.64 10.87
C LYS A 100 -4.26 -17.03 12.35
N LEU A 101 -5.17 -16.37 13.07
CA LEU A 101 -5.62 -16.82 14.41
C LEU A 101 -6.54 -18.04 14.28
#